data_AF-A0A966D761-F1
#
_entry.id   AF-A0A966D761-F1
#
_cell.length_a   1.000
_cell.length_b   1.000
_cell.length_c   1.000
_cell.angle_alpha   90.00
_cell.angle_beta   90.00
_cell.angle_gamma   90.00
#
_symmetry.space_group_name_H-M   'P 1'
#
loop_
_entity.id
_entity.type
_entity.pdbx_description
1 polymer ?
#
loop_
_entity_poly.entity_id
_entity_poly.type
_entity_poly.pdbx_seq_one_letter_code
_entity_poly.pdbx_strand_id
1 'polypeptide(L)'
;MKISKLFVLISIGLLPHSFALADWVWSPEQGKFINTESETQSGAEDLFDNALDLYKEKKLDKAAEQFQLLLKQYPRSRVAPEAQYRLGTLYEEKSDYVQAHKTYQALIKSYPQSERFEEVVEREYQIGNMFLSGKKGKLMGLEIRPSLPLAIEV
;
A
#
# COMPACT_ATOMS: atom_id res chain seq x y z
N MET A 1 64.48 2.30 0.87
CA MET A 1 63.46 3.20 0.30
C MET A 1 62.11 2.85 0.92
N LYS A 2 61.59 3.73 1.78
CA LYS A 2 60.27 3.63 2.41
C LYS A 2 59.29 4.41 1.54
N ILE A 3 58.16 3.82 1.14
CA ILE A 3 56.98 4.59 0.72
C ILE A 3 55.80 3.99 1.46
N SER A 4 55.27 4.82 2.35
CA SER A 4 54.36 4.56 3.45
C SER A 4 52.92 4.37 3.01
N LYS A 5 52.24 3.43 3.67
CA LYS A 5 50.78 3.25 3.68
C LYS A 5 50.10 4.57 4.07
N LEU A 6 49.23 5.11 3.22
CA LEU A 6 48.41 6.28 3.53
C LEU A 6 46.99 5.79 3.85
N PHE A 7 46.69 5.64 5.15
CA PHE A 7 45.32 5.50 5.63
C PHE A 7 44.72 6.92 5.73
N VAL A 8 43.70 7.20 4.92
CA VAL A 8 42.90 8.43 5.05
C VAL A 8 41.64 8.06 5.83
N LEU A 9 41.63 8.41 7.11
CA LEU A 9 40.45 8.40 7.97
C LEU A 9 39.81 9.79 7.87
N ILE A 10 38.62 9.87 7.27
CA ILE A 10 37.78 11.08 7.31
C ILE A 10 36.60 10.74 8.22
N SER A 11 36.63 11.29 9.43
CA SER A 11 35.53 11.29 10.39
C SER A 11 34.95 12.70 10.50
N ILE A 12 33.77 12.93 9.92
CA ILE A 12 32.82 14.05 10.13
C ILE A 12 31.51 13.53 9.50
N GLY A 13 30.33 13.49 10.10
CA GLY A 13 29.78 13.86 11.40
C GLY A 13 28.35 13.29 11.47
N LEU A 14 27.77 13.17 12.67
CA LEU A 14 26.39 12.71 12.84
C LEU A 14 25.41 13.66 12.14
N LEU A 15 24.89 13.24 11.00
CA LEU A 15 23.63 13.73 10.44
C LEU A 15 22.70 12.53 10.30
N PRO A 16 21.40 12.64 10.61
CA PRO A 16 20.46 11.55 10.34
C PRO A 16 20.44 11.31 8.83
N HIS A 17 20.99 10.19 8.38
CA HIS A 17 21.01 9.81 6.97
C HIS A 17 19.63 9.31 6.55
N SER A 18 18.65 10.21 6.52
CA SER A 18 17.44 10.05 5.71
C SER A 18 17.49 11.02 4.55
N PHE A 19 18.62 11.02 3.84
CA PHE A 19 18.62 11.46 2.46
C PHE A 19 18.28 10.22 1.64
N ALA A 20 17.04 10.14 1.17
CA ALA A 20 16.70 9.28 0.04
C ALA A 20 17.37 9.89 -1.20
N LEU A 21 18.69 9.72 -1.32
CA LEU A 21 19.38 9.98 -2.56
C LEU A 21 19.17 8.74 -3.41
N ALA A 22 18.66 8.97 -4.62
CA ALA A 22 18.73 8.01 -5.70
C ALA A 22 20.21 7.70 -5.97
N ASP A 23 20.78 6.79 -5.20
CA ASP A 23 22.16 6.38 -5.36
C ASP A 23 22.23 5.61 -6.68
N TRP A 24 23.00 6.15 -7.63
CA TRP A 24 23.32 5.45 -8.87
C TRP A 24 24.27 4.30 -8.52
N VAL A 25 23.75 3.08 -8.47
CA VAL A 25 24.53 1.88 -8.11
C VAL A 25 24.96 1.16 -9.39
N TRP A 26 26.22 0.77 -9.45
CA TRP A 26 26.73 -0.05 -10.56
C TRP A 26 26.28 -1.51 -10.40
N SER A 27 25.54 -2.04 -11.39
CA SER A 27 25.16 -3.47 -11.43
C SER A 27 26.15 -4.26 -12.29
N PRO A 28 26.93 -5.20 -11.72
CA PRO A 28 27.91 -5.99 -12.48
C PRO A 28 27.24 -7.01 -13.42
N GLU A 29 25.99 -7.40 -13.16
CA GLU A 29 25.24 -8.35 -14.01
C GLU A 29 24.75 -7.70 -15.30
N GLN A 30 24.31 -6.43 -15.22
CA GLN A 30 23.78 -5.68 -16.36
C GLN A 30 24.82 -4.77 -17.02
N GLY A 31 25.97 -4.54 -16.36
CA GLY A 31 27.02 -3.64 -16.83
C GLY A 31 26.57 -2.19 -16.96
N LYS A 32 25.62 -1.75 -16.11
CA LYS A 32 25.03 -0.39 -16.16
C LYS A 32 24.83 0.17 -14.75
N PHE A 33 24.91 1.50 -14.64
CA PHE A 33 24.43 2.19 -13.44
C PHE A 33 22.91 2.22 -13.46
N ILE A 34 22.32 1.70 -12.41
CA ILE A 34 20.88 1.59 -12.22
C ILE A 34 20.46 2.48 -11.05
N ASN A 35 19.29 3.09 -11.18
CA ASN A 35 18.67 3.77 -10.07
C ASN A 35 17.85 2.75 -9.27
N THR A 36 18.17 2.57 -8.00
CA THR A 36 17.47 1.63 -7.11
C THR A 36 15.96 1.91 -7.05
N GLU A 37 15.53 3.17 -7.13
CA GLU A 37 14.10 3.50 -7.19
C GLU A 37 13.46 2.94 -8.45
N SER A 38 14.13 3.02 -9.61
CA SER A 38 13.57 2.50 -10.87
C SER A 38 13.34 0.98 -10.85
N GLU A 39 14.24 0.21 -10.23
CA GLU A 39 14.04 -1.23 -10.05
C GLU A 39 12.93 -1.53 -9.05
N THR A 40 12.84 -0.77 -7.95
CA THR A 40 11.72 -0.94 -7.00
C THR A 40 10.37 -0.58 -7.61
N GLN A 41 10.32 0.39 -8.54
CA GLN A 41 9.09 0.70 -9.27
C GLN A 41 8.77 -0.41 -10.27
N SER A 42 9.74 -0.86 -11.07
CA SER A 42 9.54 -1.95 -12.04
C SER A 42 9.05 -3.23 -11.37
N GLY A 43 9.68 -3.66 -10.26
CA GLY A 43 9.25 -4.86 -9.55
C GLY A 43 7.86 -4.74 -8.91
N ALA A 44 7.46 -3.52 -8.52
CA ALA A 44 6.10 -3.26 -8.04
C ALA A 44 5.06 -3.30 -9.17
N GLU A 45 5.41 -2.74 -10.34
CA GLU A 45 4.60 -2.78 -11.56
C GLU A 45 4.39 -4.23 -12.02
N ASP A 46 5.45 -5.05 -12.03
CA ASP A 46 5.36 -6.48 -12.39
C ASP A 46 4.37 -7.25 -11.50
N LEU A 47 4.43 -7.02 -10.18
CA LEU A 47 3.48 -7.63 -9.24
C LEU A 47 2.05 -7.11 -9.44
N PHE A 48 1.91 -5.84 -9.78
CA PHE A 48 0.62 -5.21 -10.03
C PHE A 48 -0.05 -5.81 -11.28
N ASP A 49 0.71 -5.91 -12.38
CA ASP A 49 0.23 -6.48 -13.64
C ASP A 49 -0.12 -7.96 -13.48
N ASN A 50 0.70 -8.73 -12.75
CA ASN A 50 0.39 -10.12 -12.41
C ASN A 50 -0.94 -10.24 -11.65
N ALA A 51 -1.15 -9.38 -10.64
CA ALA A 51 -2.38 -9.35 -9.87
C ALA A 51 -3.60 -9.01 -10.75
N LEU A 52 -3.45 -8.07 -11.69
CA LEU A 52 -4.50 -7.71 -12.64
C LEU A 52 -4.84 -8.86 -13.60
N ASP A 53 -3.85 -9.61 -14.07
CA ASP A 53 -4.09 -10.75 -14.95
C ASP A 53 -4.80 -11.88 -14.21
N LEU A 54 -4.40 -12.17 -12.97
CA LEU A 54 -5.12 -13.11 -12.10
C LEU A 54 -6.56 -12.67 -11.83
N TYR A 55 -6.79 -11.37 -11.66
CA TYR A 55 -8.12 -10.80 -11.51
C TYR A 55 -8.97 -11.00 -12.78
N LYS A 56 -8.41 -10.74 -13.97
CA LYS A 56 -9.08 -10.99 -15.26
C LYS A 56 -9.42 -12.48 -15.45
N GLU A 57 -8.56 -13.38 -14.96
CA GLU A 57 -8.79 -14.82 -14.93
C GLU A 57 -9.82 -15.28 -13.87
N LYS A 58 -10.43 -14.35 -13.12
CA LYS A 58 -11.35 -14.59 -12.00
C LYS A 58 -10.74 -15.36 -10.83
N LYS A 59 -9.40 -15.41 -10.73
CA LYS A 59 -8.68 -16.03 -9.62
C LYS A 59 -8.51 -15.01 -8.49
N LEU A 60 -9.63 -14.60 -7.89
CA LEU A 60 -9.69 -13.49 -6.93
C LEU A 60 -8.77 -13.71 -5.72
N ASP A 61 -8.69 -14.92 -5.17
CA ASP A 61 -7.81 -15.20 -4.02
C ASP A 61 -6.34 -14.98 -4.35
N LYS A 62 -5.89 -15.46 -5.51
CA LYS A 62 -4.49 -15.29 -5.95
C LYS A 62 -4.18 -13.84 -6.30
N ALA A 63 -5.13 -13.13 -6.91
CA ALA A 63 -4.98 -11.71 -7.17
C ALA A 63 -4.83 -10.92 -5.86
N ALA A 64 -5.63 -11.24 -4.84
CA ALA A 64 -5.51 -10.62 -3.52
C ALA A 64 -4.14 -10.88 -2.87
N GLU A 65 -3.63 -12.11 -2.96
CA GLU A 65 -2.28 -12.47 -2.47
C GLU A 65 -1.19 -11.64 -3.16
N GLN A 66 -1.26 -11.44 -4.47
CA GLN A 66 -0.28 -10.63 -5.22
C GLN A 66 -0.35 -9.15 -4.84
N PHE A 67 -1.56 -8.58 -4.70
CA PHE A 67 -1.70 -7.20 -4.21
C PHE A 67 -1.15 -7.05 -2.80
N GLN A 68 -1.43 -7.98 -1.88
CA GLN A 68 -0.86 -7.97 -0.53
C GLN A 68 0.67 -8.06 -0.54
N LEU A 69 1.23 -8.88 -1.43
CA LEU A 69 2.68 -9.02 -1.58
C LEU A 69 3.30 -7.70 -2.05
N LEU A 70 2.71 -7.06 -3.06
CA LEU A 70 3.11 -5.74 -3.55
C LEU A 70 3.12 -4.71 -2.42
N LEU A 71 2.04 -4.63 -1.66
CA LEU A 71 1.91 -3.66 -0.55
C LEU A 71 2.89 -3.92 0.58
N LYS A 72 3.30 -5.18 0.78
CA LYS A 72 4.30 -5.56 1.78
C LYS A 72 5.73 -5.26 1.32
N GLN A 73 6.05 -5.54 0.06
CA GLN A 73 7.42 -5.40 -0.47
C GLN A 73 7.70 -3.98 -0.95
N TYR A 74 6.71 -3.34 -1.56
CA TYR A 74 6.84 -2.04 -2.22
C TYR A 74 5.78 -1.04 -1.75
N PRO A 75 5.65 -0.75 -0.43
CA PRO A 75 4.63 0.16 0.09
C PRO A 75 4.80 1.61 -0.37
N ARG A 76 5.94 1.98 -0.96
CA ARG A 76 6.21 3.34 -1.46
C ARG A 76 6.22 3.42 -2.99
N SER A 77 5.83 2.35 -3.67
CA SER A 77 5.74 2.39 -5.13
C SER A 77 4.59 3.29 -5.57
N ARG A 78 4.69 3.80 -6.80
CA ARG A 78 3.65 4.63 -7.42
C ARG A 78 2.34 3.87 -7.59
N VAL A 79 2.42 2.56 -7.76
CA VAL A 79 1.26 1.67 -7.91
C VAL A 79 0.69 1.18 -6.58
N ALA A 80 1.38 1.37 -5.44
CA ALA A 80 0.91 0.91 -4.14
C ALA A 80 -0.47 1.46 -3.74
N PRO A 81 -0.79 2.76 -3.92
CA PRO A 81 -2.12 3.28 -3.63
C PRO A 81 -3.22 2.62 -4.47
N GLU A 82 -2.96 2.39 -5.76
CA GLU A 82 -3.89 1.72 -6.67
C GLU A 82 -4.05 0.24 -6.30
N ALA A 83 -2.96 -0.45 -5.94
CA ALA A 83 -2.99 -1.83 -5.48
C ALA A 83 -3.82 -1.98 -4.19
N GLN A 84 -3.66 -1.06 -3.24
CA GLN A 84 -4.44 -1.03 -2.00
C GLN A 84 -5.94 -0.84 -2.30
N TYR A 85 -6.27 0.07 -3.21
CA TYR A 85 -7.64 0.28 -3.65
C TYR A 85 -8.24 -0.98 -4.32
N ARG A 86 -7.51 -1.59 -5.27
CA ARG A 86 -7.91 -2.82 -5.98
C ARG A 86 -8.12 -4.00 -5.04
N LEU A 87 -7.27 -4.13 -4.02
CA LEU A 87 -7.43 -5.13 -2.98
C LEU A 87 -8.75 -4.92 -2.20
N GLY A 88 -9.08 -3.65 -1.89
CA GLY A 88 -10.34 -3.30 -1.23
C GLY A 88 -11.56 -3.67 -2.08
N THR A 89 -11.54 -3.32 -3.37
CA THR A 89 -12.64 -3.66 -4.30
C THR A 89 -12.79 -5.16 -4.48
N LEU A 90 -11.69 -5.91 -4.48
CA LEU A 90 -11.72 -7.36 -4.56
C LEU A 90 -12.40 -7.98 -3.33
N TYR A 91 -12.14 -7.44 -2.13
CA TYR A 91 -12.87 -7.87 -0.93
C TYR A 91 -14.37 -7.54 -0.98
N GLU A 92 -14.76 -6.39 -1.55
CA GLU A 92 -16.18 -6.09 -1.79
C GLU A 92 -16.82 -7.09 -2.76
N GLU A 93 -16.15 -7.43 -3.85
CA GLU A 93 -16.66 -8.44 -4.81
C GLU A 93 -16.84 -9.80 -4.15
N LYS A 94 -15.99 -10.14 -3.18
CA LYS A 94 -16.12 -11.33 -2.34
C LYS A 94 -17.16 -11.19 -1.23
N SER A 95 -17.85 -10.05 -1.14
CA SER A 95 -18.78 -9.69 -0.06
C SER A 95 -18.14 -9.68 1.34
N ASP A 96 -16.81 -9.59 1.43
CA ASP A 96 -16.07 -9.44 2.69
C ASP A 96 -15.89 -7.95 3.00
N TYR A 97 -16.99 -7.31 3.36
CA TYR A 97 -17.02 -5.87 3.62
C TYR A 97 -16.18 -5.45 4.84
N VAL A 98 -15.91 -6.38 5.76
CA VAL A 98 -15.05 -6.12 6.92
C VAL A 98 -13.59 -5.97 6.47
N GLN A 99 -13.11 -6.86 5.60
CA GLN A 99 -11.77 -6.72 5.02
C GLN A 99 -11.68 -5.55 4.04
N ALA A 100 -12.73 -5.30 3.26
CA ALA A 100 -12.79 -4.14 2.38
C ALA A 100 -12.61 -2.84 3.18
N HIS A 101 -13.40 -2.63 4.24
CA HIS A 101 -13.28 -1.48 5.12
C HIS A 101 -11.86 -1.32 5.70
N LYS A 102 -11.25 -2.40 6.22
CA LYS A 102 -9.87 -2.35 6.74
C LYS A 102 -8.87 -1.93 5.67
N THR A 103 -9.05 -2.42 4.45
CA THR A 103 -8.16 -2.16 3.33
C THR A 103 -8.27 -0.70 2.87
N TYR A 104 -9.49 -0.16 2.80
CA TYR A 104 -9.74 1.25 2.50
C TYR A 104 -9.24 2.20 3.57
N GLN A 105 -9.47 1.87 4.85
CA GLN A 105 -8.91 2.61 5.97
C GLN A 105 -7.38 2.68 5.91
N ALA A 106 -6.74 1.59 5.51
CA ALA A 106 -5.29 1.59 5.31
C ALA A 106 -4.86 2.49 4.14
N LEU A 107 -5.65 2.60 3.07
CA LEU A 107 -5.42 3.55 1.99
C LEU A 107 -5.53 5.00 2.47
N ILE A 108 -6.61 5.34 3.17
CA ILE A 108 -6.86 6.69 3.70
C ILE A 108 -5.71 7.13 4.63
N LYS A 109 -5.19 6.21 5.44
CA LYS A 109 -4.10 6.48 6.38
C LYS A 109 -2.72 6.54 5.72
N SER A 110 -2.43 5.62 4.81
CA SER A 110 -1.07 5.44 4.26
C SER A 110 -0.85 6.23 2.98
N TYR A 111 -1.92 6.50 2.22
CA TYR A 111 -1.89 7.14 0.90
C TYR A 111 -2.94 8.27 0.81
N PRO A 112 -2.89 9.30 1.67
CA PRO A 112 -3.88 10.39 1.68
C PRO A 112 -3.86 11.24 0.40
N GLN A 113 -2.79 11.19 -0.39
CA GLN A 113 -2.66 11.90 -1.67
C GLN A 113 -3.02 11.03 -2.88
N SER A 114 -3.58 9.83 -2.66
CA SER A 114 -4.01 8.94 -3.73
C SER A 114 -5.12 9.59 -4.57
N GLU A 115 -5.06 9.43 -5.89
CA GLU A 115 -6.17 9.80 -6.78
C GLU A 115 -7.46 9.03 -6.45
N ARG A 116 -7.36 7.90 -5.75
CA ARG A 116 -8.49 7.09 -5.29
C ARG A 116 -9.05 7.52 -3.94
N PHE A 117 -8.48 8.55 -3.30
CA PHE A 117 -8.87 8.92 -1.93
C PHE A 117 -10.37 9.22 -1.81
N GLU A 118 -10.89 10.13 -2.65
CA GLU A 118 -12.32 10.50 -2.64
C GLU A 118 -13.22 9.29 -2.91
N GLU A 119 -12.84 8.46 -3.89
CA GLU A 119 -13.59 7.27 -4.29
C GLU A 119 -13.63 6.20 -3.17
N VAL A 120 -12.56 6.10 -2.39
CA VAL A 120 -12.42 5.18 -1.26
C VAL A 120 -13.26 5.65 -0.08
N VAL A 121 -13.27 6.95 0.21
CA VAL A 121 -14.12 7.52 1.26
C VAL A 121 -15.60 7.29 0.95
N GLU A 122 -16.01 7.49 -0.30
CA GLU A 122 -17.38 7.21 -0.74
C GLU A 122 -17.74 5.73 -0.58
N ARG A 123 -16.86 4.80 -1.01
CA ARG A 123 -17.11 3.36 -0.80
C ARG A 123 -17.17 2.99 0.67
N GLU A 124 -16.32 3.57 1.50
CA GLU A 124 -16.33 3.32 2.94
C GLU A 124 -17.65 3.80 3.58
N TYR A 125 -18.16 4.95 3.15
CA TYR A 125 -19.47 5.44 3.54
C TYR A 125 -20.59 4.48 3.10
N GLN A 126 -20.54 3.96 1.87
CA GLN A 126 -21.51 2.97 1.39
C GLN A 126 -21.46 1.67 2.18
N ILE A 127 -20.26 1.16 2.49
CA ILE A 127 -20.07 0.00 3.37
C ILE A 127 -20.66 0.28 4.76
N GLY A 128 -20.39 1.45 5.32
CA GLY A 128 -20.96 1.89 6.59
C GLY A 128 -22.48 1.89 6.55
N ASN A 129 -23.08 2.48 5.52
CA ASN A 129 -24.52 2.48 5.31
C ASN A 129 -25.09 1.08 5.11
N MET A 130 -24.38 0.17 4.45
CA MET A 130 -24.80 -1.23 4.32
C MET A 130 -24.82 -1.91 5.69
N PHE A 131 -23.80 -1.71 6.54
CA PHE A 131 -23.80 -2.22 7.91
C PHE A 131 -24.91 -1.61 8.78
N LEU A 132 -25.23 -0.32 8.58
CA LEU A 132 -26.32 0.36 9.29
C LEU A 132 -27.72 -0.04 8.80
N SER A 133 -27.87 -0.26 7.48
CA SER A 133 -29.14 -0.61 6.83
C SER A 133 -29.46 -2.11 6.93
N GLY A 134 -28.44 -2.95 7.14
CA GLY A 134 -28.55 -4.39 7.40
C GLY A 134 -29.14 -4.75 8.78
N LYS A 135 -30.40 -4.36 9.02
CA LYS A 135 -31.22 -4.58 10.23
C LYS A 135 -30.69 -3.90 11.51
N LYS A 136 -31.63 -3.51 12.38
CA LYS A 136 -31.45 -3.53 13.85
C LYS A 136 -31.03 -4.96 14.28
N GLY A 137 -29.79 -5.35 14.00
CA GLY A 137 -29.26 -6.67 14.24
C GLY A 137 -28.75 -6.72 15.67
N LYS A 138 -29.54 -7.32 16.56
CA LYS A 138 -29.04 -7.77 17.87
C LYS A 138 -27.75 -8.57 17.66
N LEU A 139 -26.60 -8.02 18.04
CA LEU A 139 -25.41 -8.83 18.31
C LEU A 139 -25.48 -9.20 19.79
N MET A 140 -25.75 -10.48 20.09
CA MET A 140 -25.98 -10.97 21.47
C MET A 140 -27.04 -10.20 22.28
N GLY A 141 -28.12 -9.77 21.64
CA GLY A 141 -29.21 -9.06 22.34
C GLY A 141 -28.91 -7.60 22.70
N LEU A 142 -27.75 -7.07 22.32
CA LEU A 142 -27.37 -5.67 22.54
C LEU A 142 -27.74 -4.83 21.31
N GLU A 143 -28.41 -3.70 21.56
CA GLU A 143 -28.59 -2.65 20.57
C GLU A 143 -27.25 -1.95 20.36
N ILE A 144 -26.62 -2.18 19.20
CA ILE A 144 -25.41 -1.43 18.84
C ILE A 144 -25.88 -0.04 18.39
N ARG A 145 -25.69 0.95 19.26
CA ARG A 145 -25.77 2.36 18.84
C ARG A 145 -24.57 2.64 17.92
N PRO A 146 -24.76 3.34 16.79
CA PRO A 146 -23.64 3.71 15.92
C PRO A 146 -22.58 4.44 16.75
N SER A 147 -21.35 3.93 16.71
CA SER A 147 -20.24 4.40 17.56
C SER A 147 -19.54 5.65 17.04
N LEU A 148 -20.16 6.38 16.10
CA LEU A 148 -19.57 7.57 15.49
C LEU A 148 -20.19 8.83 16.10
N PRO A 149 -19.56 9.43 17.12
CA PRO A 149 -19.81 10.83 17.46
C PRO A 149 -19.31 11.79 16.36
N LEU A 150 -18.55 11.32 15.37
CA LEU A 150 -17.97 12.14 14.30
C LEU A 150 -18.91 12.55 13.16
N ALA A 151 -20.16 12.08 13.13
CA ALA A 151 -21.14 12.60 12.17
C ALA A 151 -21.64 14.02 12.51
N ILE A 152 -21.15 14.62 13.61
CA ILE A 152 -21.60 15.92 14.14
C ILE A 152 -20.53 17.01 14.03
N GLU A 153 -19.27 16.70 13.74
CA GLU A 153 -18.25 17.73 13.57
C GLU A 153 -17.98 17.98 12.08
N VAL A 154 -18.39 19.18 11.68
CA VAL A 154 -18.14 19.90 10.42
C VAL A 154 -16.67 19.92 10.06
#